data_AF-A0A0P7MUI9-F1
#
_entry.id   AF-A0A0P7MUI9-F1
#
_cell.length_a   1.000
_cell.length_b   1.000
_cell.length_c   1.000
_cell.angle_alpha   90.00
_cell.angle_beta   90.00
_cell.angle_gamma   90.00
#
_symmetry.space_group_name_H-M   'P 1'
#
loop_
_entity.id
_entity.type
_entity.pdbx_description
1 polymer ?
#
loop_
_entity_poly.entity_id
_entity_poly.type
_entity_poly.pdbx_seq_one_letter_code
_entity_poly.pdbx_strand_id
1 'polypeptide(L)'
;MVLNNPYFEANAGGSDLAIDNTGTRPVTVIINGGNFHRVSSTMYTIKNLNITSSGGGKVTVILNGTTFQSVGSYVPSASRPYWVTGSNCEVIDIGCTFMEQTSKATSVSAGSITRSGRINSNGSIDVAPGVSSVSVVATGVYDVTFSHPLAAATNGYVVQITPISAPDSVSCDVTYIGVDTFRVTLRNTLSGAGISSSFAFSITRLL
;
A
#
# COMPACT_ATOMS: atom_id res chain seq x y z
N MET A 1 -12.95 -3.33 -9.32
CA MET A 1 -12.59 -3.53 -10.75
C MET A 1 -11.10 -3.80 -10.84
N VAL A 2 -10.64 -4.67 -11.74
CA VAL A 2 -9.21 -4.97 -11.92
C VAL A 2 -8.85 -4.83 -13.40
N LEU A 3 -7.78 -4.08 -13.71
CA LEU A 3 -7.19 -3.95 -15.03
C LEU A 3 -5.80 -4.56 -15.01
N ASN A 4 -5.55 -5.57 -15.85
CA ASN A 4 -4.25 -6.23 -15.94
C ASN A 4 -3.52 -5.79 -17.21
N ASN A 5 -2.31 -5.24 -17.04
CA ASN A 5 -1.42 -4.77 -18.09
C ASN A 5 -2.10 -3.86 -19.15
N PRO A 6 -2.90 -2.85 -18.75
CA PRO A 6 -3.46 -1.94 -19.73
C PRO A 6 -2.36 -1.13 -20.43
N TYR A 7 -2.56 -0.83 -21.72
CA TYR A 7 -1.61 -0.06 -22.52
C TYR A 7 -2.32 1.14 -23.15
N PHE A 8 -1.85 2.34 -22.84
CA PHE A 8 -2.34 3.60 -23.37
C PHE A 8 -1.18 4.36 -24.00
N GLU A 9 -1.30 4.74 -25.27
CA GLU A 9 -0.23 5.42 -25.99
C GLU A 9 -0.79 6.47 -26.93
N ALA A 10 -0.15 7.64 -26.96
CA ALA A 10 -0.43 8.72 -27.90
C ALA A 10 -1.90 9.21 -27.92
N ASN A 11 -2.69 8.90 -26.90
CA ASN A 11 -4.03 9.47 -26.74
C ASN A 11 -3.95 10.98 -26.54
N ALA A 12 -4.96 11.68 -27.04
CA ALA A 12 -5.12 13.12 -26.85
C ALA A 12 -6.39 13.41 -26.04
N GLY A 13 -6.34 14.45 -25.19
CA GLY A 13 -7.52 14.98 -24.51
C GLY A 13 -7.42 14.99 -23.00
N GLY A 14 -8.55 14.80 -22.32
CA GLY A 14 -8.66 15.00 -20.87
C GLY A 14 -7.90 13.95 -20.06
N SER A 15 -8.19 12.67 -20.28
CA SER A 15 -7.56 11.56 -19.55
C SER A 15 -7.49 10.27 -20.34
N ASP A 16 -6.49 9.42 -20.07
CA ASP A 16 -6.46 8.05 -20.62
C ASP A 16 -7.54 7.17 -19.98
N LEU A 17 -7.68 7.27 -18.66
CA LEU A 17 -8.70 6.56 -17.90
C LEU A 17 -9.40 7.52 -16.93
N ALA A 18 -10.73 7.56 -17.03
CA ALA A 18 -11.59 8.21 -16.06
C ALA A 18 -12.30 7.15 -15.20
N ILE A 19 -12.21 7.29 -13.89
CA ILE A 19 -12.87 6.44 -12.89
C ILE A 19 -13.79 7.35 -12.09
N ASP A 20 -15.09 7.10 -12.18
CA ASP A 20 -16.09 7.82 -11.38
C ASP A 20 -16.96 6.83 -10.62
N ASN A 21 -16.99 6.96 -9.29
CA ASN A 21 -17.94 6.22 -8.46
C ASN A 21 -19.22 7.04 -8.32
N THR A 22 -20.22 6.66 -9.11
CA THR A 22 -21.56 7.28 -9.10
C THR A 22 -22.44 6.77 -7.96
N GLY A 23 -21.97 5.78 -7.19
CA GLY A 23 -22.67 5.22 -6.04
C GLY A 23 -22.19 5.77 -4.69
N THR A 24 -22.94 5.46 -3.64
CA THR A 24 -22.61 5.84 -2.25
C THR A 24 -21.70 4.83 -1.54
N ARG A 25 -21.53 3.63 -2.12
CA ARG A 25 -20.71 2.57 -1.52
C ARG A 25 -19.24 2.72 -1.95
N PRO A 26 -18.28 2.34 -1.09
CA PRO A 26 -16.86 2.33 -1.47
C PRO A 26 -16.58 1.43 -2.67
N VAL A 27 -15.67 1.86 -3.54
CA VAL A 27 -15.19 1.11 -4.70
C VAL A 27 -13.67 1.09 -4.73
N THR A 28 -13.12 -0.09 -4.99
CA THR A 28 -11.69 -0.27 -5.26
C THR A 28 -11.46 -0.62 -6.73
N VAL A 29 -10.49 0.08 -7.33
CA VAL A 29 -9.95 -0.22 -8.65
C VAL A 29 -8.48 -0.60 -8.50
N ILE A 30 -8.07 -1.72 -9.10
CA ILE A 30 -6.68 -2.17 -9.10
C ILE A 30 -6.18 -2.14 -10.53
N ILE A 31 -5.06 -1.47 -10.77
CA ILE A 31 -4.32 -1.49 -12.04
C ILE A 31 -3.02 -2.24 -11.77
N ASN A 32 -2.91 -3.43 -12.35
CA ASN A 32 -1.79 -4.34 -12.13
C ASN A 32 -0.90 -4.36 -13.39
N GLY A 33 0.29 -3.80 -13.27
CA GLY A 33 1.19 -3.52 -14.38
C GLY A 33 0.66 -2.41 -15.29
N GLY A 34 1.01 -2.51 -16.57
CA GLY A 34 0.52 -1.60 -17.61
C GLY A 34 1.39 -0.36 -17.83
N ASN A 35 1.08 0.35 -18.91
CA ASN A 35 1.85 1.48 -19.39
C ASN A 35 0.94 2.63 -19.81
N PHE A 36 1.27 3.82 -19.32
CA PHE A 36 0.73 5.10 -19.78
C PHE A 36 1.83 5.89 -20.49
N HIS A 37 1.72 5.97 -21.82
CA HIS A 37 2.81 6.40 -22.69
C HIS A 37 2.49 7.73 -23.39
N ARG A 38 3.06 8.83 -22.86
CA ARG A 38 3.00 10.16 -23.49
C ARG A 38 4.22 10.38 -24.38
N VAL A 39 4.01 10.42 -25.69
CA VAL A 39 5.08 10.40 -26.70
C VAL A 39 5.22 11.68 -27.53
N SER A 40 4.22 12.56 -27.48
CA SER A 40 4.11 13.72 -28.39
C SER A 40 3.78 15.01 -27.66
N SER A 41 4.29 16.14 -28.15
CA SER A 41 3.90 17.50 -27.74
C SER A 41 2.53 17.95 -28.26
N THR A 42 1.93 17.22 -29.19
CA THR A 42 0.62 17.54 -29.79
C THR A 42 -0.44 16.46 -29.55
N MET A 43 -0.03 15.26 -29.13
CA MET A 43 -0.92 14.14 -28.81
C MET A 43 -0.56 13.58 -27.43
N TYR A 44 -1.19 14.15 -26.41
CA TYR A 44 -1.07 13.70 -25.03
C TYR A 44 -2.37 13.93 -24.26
N THR A 45 -2.56 13.16 -23.19
CA THR A 45 -3.61 13.40 -22.20
C THR A 45 -3.13 14.37 -21.14
N ILE A 46 -4.00 15.29 -20.70
CA ILE A 46 -3.68 16.24 -19.62
C ILE A 46 -3.32 15.48 -18.34
N LYS A 47 -4.02 14.37 -18.06
CA LYS A 47 -3.77 13.46 -16.94
C LYS A 47 -3.87 12.03 -17.44
N ASN A 48 -3.08 11.09 -16.93
CA ASN A 48 -3.30 9.69 -17.31
C ASN A 48 -4.56 9.16 -16.60
N LEU A 49 -4.72 9.45 -15.31
CA LEU A 49 -5.88 9.05 -14.52
C LEU A 49 -6.68 10.25 -14.01
N ASN A 50 -8.00 10.19 -14.16
CA ASN A 50 -8.94 11.10 -13.52
C ASN A 50 -9.85 10.32 -12.58
N ILE A 51 -9.78 10.59 -11.27
CA ILE A 51 -10.50 9.79 -10.27
C ILE A 51 -11.46 10.68 -9.50
N THR A 52 -12.75 10.38 -9.59
CA THR A 52 -13.82 11.15 -8.96
C THR A 52 -14.82 10.25 -8.25
N SER A 53 -15.62 10.86 -7.36
CA SER A 53 -16.75 10.23 -6.70
C SER A 53 -17.96 11.16 -6.77
N SER A 54 -18.69 11.11 -7.88
CA SER A 54 -19.92 11.89 -8.04
C SER A 54 -21.06 11.40 -7.13
N GLY A 55 -21.05 10.12 -6.72
CA GLY A 55 -22.03 9.53 -5.80
C GLY A 55 -21.66 9.62 -4.32
N GLY A 56 -20.45 10.09 -3.98
CA GLY A 56 -19.98 10.28 -2.61
C GLY A 56 -19.35 9.05 -1.96
N GLY A 57 -19.45 7.85 -2.56
CA GLY A 57 -18.76 6.65 -2.07
C GLY A 57 -17.25 6.73 -2.26
N LYS A 58 -16.45 6.27 -1.29
CA LYS A 58 -14.98 6.33 -1.37
C LYS A 58 -14.45 5.62 -2.62
N VAL A 59 -13.44 6.20 -3.28
CA VAL A 59 -12.72 5.53 -4.38
C VAL A 59 -11.26 5.32 -4.00
N THR A 60 -10.81 4.08 -4.02
CA THR A 60 -9.40 3.74 -3.86
C THR A 60 -8.89 3.13 -5.16
N VAL A 61 -7.87 3.76 -5.75
CA VAL A 61 -7.16 3.22 -6.92
C VAL A 61 -5.80 2.72 -6.48
N ILE A 62 -5.53 1.42 -6.63
CA ILE A 62 -4.19 0.86 -6.45
C ILE A 62 -3.51 0.77 -7.81
N LEU A 63 -2.31 1.34 -7.88
CA LEU A 63 -1.37 1.15 -8.97
C LEU A 63 -0.29 0.18 -8.48
N ASN A 64 -0.23 -1.00 -9.07
CA ASN A 64 0.75 -2.03 -8.71
C ASN A 64 1.70 -2.26 -9.89
N GLY A 65 2.92 -1.75 -9.82
CA GLY A 65 3.93 -1.94 -10.86
C GLY A 65 3.60 -1.26 -12.21
N THR A 66 2.77 -0.20 -12.21
CA THR A 66 2.42 0.54 -13.43
C THR A 66 3.57 1.46 -13.86
N THR A 67 3.79 1.60 -15.16
CA THR A 67 4.81 2.49 -15.73
C THR A 67 4.18 3.73 -16.35
N PHE A 68 4.71 4.91 -16.01
CA PHE A 68 4.34 6.19 -16.62
C PHE A 68 5.53 6.73 -17.41
N GLN A 69 5.36 6.78 -18.73
CA GLN A 69 6.41 7.19 -19.66
C GLN A 69 6.13 8.57 -20.26
N SER A 70 7.20 9.38 -20.27
CA SER A 70 7.27 10.70 -20.89
C SER A 70 8.45 10.68 -21.85
N VAL A 71 8.20 10.52 -23.15
CA VAL A 71 9.24 10.33 -24.17
C VAL A 71 8.97 11.15 -25.44
N GLY A 72 9.87 11.00 -26.43
CA GLY A 72 9.70 11.61 -27.74
C GLY A 72 9.74 13.14 -27.64
N SER A 73 8.72 13.80 -28.20
CA SER A 73 8.58 15.26 -28.11
C SER A 73 7.73 15.73 -26.93
N TYR A 74 7.20 14.81 -26.10
CA TYR A 74 6.40 15.21 -24.94
C TYR A 74 7.27 15.96 -23.93
N VAL A 75 6.80 17.15 -23.54
CA VAL A 75 7.45 17.97 -22.50
C VAL A 75 6.65 17.81 -21.20
N PRO A 76 7.24 17.35 -20.08
CA PRO A 76 6.57 17.24 -18.79
C PRO A 76 6.08 18.58 -18.22
N SER A 77 5.07 18.56 -17.35
CA SER A 77 4.56 19.77 -16.71
C SER A 77 3.74 19.48 -15.46
N ALA A 78 3.86 20.35 -14.45
CA ALA A 78 3.11 20.24 -13.20
C ALA A 78 1.59 20.37 -13.41
N SER A 79 1.14 21.06 -14.47
CA SER A 79 -0.27 21.14 -14.86
C SER A 79 -0.77 19.89 -15.59
N ARG A 80 0.12 18.93 -15.86
CA ARG A 80 -0.18 17.67 -16.56
C ARG A 80 0.23 16.45 -15.73
N PRO A 81 -0.30 16.29 -14.49
CA PRO A 81 0.07 15.20 -13.60
C PRO A 81 -0.21 13.83 -14.23
N TYR A 82 0.38 12.77 -13.70
CA TYR A 82 -0.01 11.40 -14.03
C TYR A 82 -1.43 11.10 -13.54
N TRP A 83 -1.83 11.60 -12.37
CA TRP A 83 -3.21 11.46 -11.90
C TRP A 83 -3.69 12.66 -11.09
N VAL A 84 -5.01 12.79 -11.01
CA VAL A 84 -5.68 13.67 -10.05
C VAL A 84 -6.80 12.92 -9.35
N THR A 85 -7.04 13.30 -8.09
CA THR A 85 -8.12 12.76 -7.26
C THR A 85 -9.09 13.87 -6.87
N GLY A 86 -10.38 13.57 -6.90
CA GLY A 86 -11.42 14.37 -6.28
C GLY A 86 -11.52 14.11 -4.77
N SER A 87 -12.49 14.75 -4.12
CA SER A 87 -12.82 14.46 -2.72
C SER A 87 -13.19 12.99 -2.51
N ASN A 88 -12.83 12.43 -1.35
CA ASN A 88 -13.08 11.03 -0.99
C ASN A 88 -12.45 9.99 -1.98
N CYS A 89 -11.41 10.41 -2.70
CA CYS A 89 -10.67 9.56 -3.62
C CYS A 89 -9.18 9.50 -3.23
N GLU A 90 -8.56 8.34 -3.37
CA GLU A 90 -7.13 8.16 -3.10
C GLU A 90 -6.47 7.25 -4.14
N VAL A 91 -5.17 7.48 -4.38
CA VAL A 91 -4.31 6.61 -5.18
C VAL A 91 -3.25 6.00 -4.29
N ILE A 92 -3.10 4.69 -4.31
CA ILE A 92 -2.02 3.98 -3.64
C ILE A 92 -1.03 3.53 -4.72
N ASP A 93 0.21 4.00 -4.60
CA ASP A 93 1.32 3.63 -5.48
C ASP A 93 2.14 2.51 -4.83
N ILE A 94 2.20 1.36 -5.51
CA ILE A 94 3.00 0.20 -5.12
C ILE A 94 3.97 -0.13 -6.25
N GLY A 95 5.20 0.36 -6.13
CA GLY A 95 6.29 0.02 -7.05
C GLY A 95 6.09 0.53 -8.48
N CYS A 96 5.39 1.66 -8.68
CA CYS A 96 5.28 2.26 -10.00
C CYS A 96 6.61 2.85 -10.48
N THR A 97 6.79 2.92 -11.79
CA THR A 97 7.95 3.56 -12.43
C THR A 97 7.53 4.88 -13.07
N PHE A 98 8.29 5.95 -12.80
CA PHE A 98 8.06 7.29 -13.33
C PHE A 98 9.28 7.78 -14.10
N MET A 99 9.10 8.19 -15.35
CA MET A 99 10.21 8.68 -16.18
C MET A 99 10.60 10.13 -15.89
N GLU A 100 9.78 10.87 -15.14
CA GLU A 100 10.05 12.26 -14.80
C GLU A 100 9.33 12.71 -13.53
N GLN A 101 9.92 13.71 -12.86
CA GLN A 101 9.52 14.24 -11.56
C GLN A 101 8.50 15.38 -11.65
N THR A 102 8.48 16.13 -12.76
CA THR A 102 7.66 17.32 -12.96
C THR A 102 6.16 17.02 -12.86
N SER A 103 5.66 15.99 -13.55
CA SER A 103 4.25 15.56 -13.43
C SER A 103 4.03 14.71 -12.18
N LYS A 104 5.06 13.98 -11.70
CA LYS A 104 4.96 13.20 -10.45
C LYS A 104 4.74 14.11 -9.24
N ALA A 105 5.39 15.27 -9.20
CA ALA A 105 5.37 16.19 -8.06
C ALA A 105 3.95 16.61 -7.66
N THR A 106 3.04 16.71 -8.63
CA THR A 106 1.62 17.04 -8.42
C THR A 106 0.70 15.82 -8.43
N SER A 107 1.24 14.62 -8.70
CA SER A 107 0.51 13.34 -8.66
C SER A 107 0.62 12.74 -7.26
N VAL A 108 -0.21 13.25 -6.35
CA VAL A 108 -0.18 12.86 -4.93
C VAL A 108 -0.75 11.45 -4.77
N SER A 109 0.06 10.52 -4.28
CA SER A 109 -0.42 9.22 -3.79
C SER A 109 -0.66 9.31 -2.28
N ALA A 110 -1.70 8.64 -1.81
CA ALA A 110 -1.79 8.23 -0.42
C ALA A 110 -0.62 7.27 -0.15
N GLY A 111 0.12 7.50 0.93
CA GLY A 111 1.23 6.64 1.27
C GLY A 111 0.78 5.19 1.43
N SER A 112 1.41 4.27 0.71
CA SER A 112 1.50 2.87 1.16
C SER A 112 2.48 2.88 2.33
N ILE A 113 1.98 3.14 3.54
CA ILE A 113 2.86 3.29 4.70
C ILE A 113 3.24 1.88 5.16
N THR A 114 4.36 1.38 4.65
CA THR A 114 5.03 0.24 5.26
C THR A 114 5.45 0.66 6.66
N ARG A 115 4.77 0.13 7.69
CA ARG A 115 5.18 0.34 9.08
C ARG A 115 6.06 -0.83 9.50
N SER A 116 7.27 -0.55 9.95
CA SER A 116 8.17 -1.57 10.45
C SER A 116 8.63 -1.24 11.86
N GLY A 117 9.05 -2.29 12.55
CA GLY A 117 9.60 -2.14 13.88
C GLY A 117 10.17 -3.43 14.41
N ARG A 118 10.70 -3.36 15.62
CA ARG A 118 11.29 -4.47 16.35
C ARG A 118 10.76 -4.54 17.77
N ILE A 119 10.40 -5.75 18.17
CA ILE A 119 9.95 -6.11 19.52
C ILE A 119 11.00 -7.04 20.13
N ASN A 120 11.34 -6.81 21.40
CA ASN A 120 12.25 -7.66 22.15
C ASN A 120 11.55 -8.94 22.67
N SER A 121 12.33 -9.98 22.95
CA SER A 121 11.80 -11.26 23.44
C SER A 121 10.99 -11.17 24.74
N ASN A 122 11.24 -10.16 25.58
CA ASN A 122 10.48 -9.89 26.81
C ASN A 122 9.19 -9.07 26.56
N GLY A 123 8.87 -8.76 25.31
CA GLY A 123 7.72 -7.94 24.92
C GLY A 123 7.93 -6.44 25.01
N SER A 124 9.13 -5.94 25.35
CA SER A 124 9.39 -4.50 25.26
C SER A 124 9.55 -4.04 23.82
N ILE A 125 9.12 -2.80 23.53
CA ILE A 125 9.33 -2.16 22.24
C ILE A 125 10.80 -1.74 22.14
N ASP A 126 11.52 -2.19 21.11
CA ASP A 126 12.88 -1.73 20.82
C ASP A 126 12.81 -0.45 19.98
N VAL A 127 12.43 -0.60 18.70
CA VAL A 127 12.22 0.52 17.77
C VAL A 127 10.99 0.19 16.93
N ALA A 128 9.84 0.76 17.26
CA ALA A 128 8.61 0.50 16.52
C ALA A 128 7.66 1.72 16.57
N PRO A 129 7.88 2.73 15.70
CA PRO A 129 7.03 3.92 15.66
C PRO A 129 5.55 3.57 15.46
N GLY A 130 4.69 4.17 16.27
CA GLY A 130 3.24 3.97 16.21
C GLY A 130 2.72 2.74 16.96
N VAL A 131 3.57 1.83 17.44
CA VAL A 131 3.16 0.80 18.42
C VAL A 131 2.89 1.50 19.76
N SER A 132 1.68 1.33 20.29
CA SER A 132 1.27 1.88 21.59
C SER A 132 1.61 0.93 22.73
N SER A 133 1.46 -0.38 22.51
CA SER A 133 1.77 -1.40 23.51
C SER A 133 2.04 -2.77 22.89
N VAL A 134 2.74 -3.61 23.65
CA VAL A 134 2.90 -5.03 23.37
C VAL A 134 2.56 -5.81 24.64
N SER A 135 1.68 -6.79 24.52
CA SER A 135 1.32 -7.70 25.63
C SER A 135 1.84 -9.10 25.34
N VAL A 136 2.61 -9.66 26.28
CA VAL A 136 3.03 -11.07 26.22
C VAL A 136 1.90 -11.93 26.79
N VAL A 137 1.24 -12.72 25.94
CA VAL A 137 0.03 -13.50 26.32
C VAL A 137 0.41 -14.92 26.78
N ALA A 138 1.48 -15.47 26.21
CA ALA A 138 2.09 -16.74 26.58
C ALA A 138 3.54 -16.74 26.07
N THR A 139 4.33 -17.76 26.42
CA THR A 139 5.67 -17.93 25.86
C THR A 139 5.62 -17.93 24.33
N GLY A 140 6.32 -16.97 23.70
CA GLY A 140 6.33 -16.78 22.26
C GLY A 140 5.07 -16.20 21.64
N VAL A 141 4.10 -15.70 22.43
CA VAL A 141 2.86 -15.10 21.93
C VAL A 141 2.77 -13.64 22.35
N TYR A 142 2.68 -12.75 21.36
CA TYR A 142 2.73 -11.29 21.54
C TYR A 142 1.55 -10.63 20.84
N ASP A 143 0.76 -9.85 21.56
CA ASP A 143 -0.24 -8.94 20.98
C ASP A 143 0.39 -7.57 20.80
N VAL A 144 0.53 -7.12 19.55
CA VAL A 144 1.14 -5.84 19.17
C VAL A 144 0.04 -4.88 18.78
N THR A 145 -0.11 -3.79 19.53
CA THR A 145 -1.18 -2.79 19.34
C THR A 145 -0.60 -1.45 18.92
N PHE A 146 -1.26 -0.78 17.98
CA PHE A 146 -0.87 0.52 17.47
C PHE A 146 -1.71 1.66 18.06
N SER A 147 -1.14 2.85 18.14
CA SER A 147 -1.85 4.06 18.59
C SER A 147 -2.93 4.53 17.60
N HIS A 148 -2.88 4.04 16.37
CA HIS A 148 -3.83 4.38 15.30
C HIS A 148 -4.09 3.15 14.44
N PRO A 149 -5.32 3.00 13.89
CA PRO A 149 -5.67 1.91 12.97
C PRO A 149 -4.64 1.71 11.85
N LEU A 150 -4.28 0.45 11.63
CA LEU A 150 -3.44 -0.01 10.53
C LEU A 150 -4.25 -0.11 9.22
N ALA A 151 -5.54 -0.41 9.33
CA ALA A 151 -6.48 -0.52 8.21
C ALA A 151 -7.91 -0.16 8.61
N ALA A 152 -8.84 -0.23 7.65
CA ALA A 152 -10.27 -0.04 7.91
C ALA A 152 -10.98 -1.32 8.41
N ALA A 153 -10.35 -2.48 8.22
CA ALA A 153 -10.85 -3.78 8.63
C ALA A 153 -9.71 -4.64 9.19
N THR A 154 -10.04 -5.64 10.01
CA THR A 154 -9.06 -6.46 10.75
C THR A 154 -8.08 -7.19 9.84
N ASN A 155 -8.53 -7.66 8.67
CA ASN A 155 -7.69 -8.31 7.66
C ASN A 155 -7.22 -7.36 6.55
N GLY A 156 -7.37 -6.05 6.75
CA GLY A 156 -7.00 -5.01 5.78
C GLY A 156 -5.51 -4.66 5.78
N TYR A 157 -4.64 -5.58 6.20
CA TYR A 157 -3.19 -5.43 6.19
C TYR A 157 -2.51 -6.79 6.21
N VAL A 158 -1.28 -6.87 5.69
CA VAL A 158 -0.37 -8.01 5.86
C VAL A 158 0.67 -7.66 6.89
N VAL A 159 0.98 -8.60 7.77
CA VAL A 159 2.16 -8.52 8.62
C VAL A 159 3.15 -9.60 8.20
N GLN A 160 4.39 -9.19 7.98
CA GLN A 160 5.54 -10.09 7.81
C GLN A 160 6.37 -10.04 9.09
N ILE A 161 6.76 -11.21 9.60
CA ILE A 161 7.55 -11.36 10.82
C ILE A 161 8.88 -12.02 10.49
N THR A 162 9.96 -11.46 11.03
CA THR A 162 11.31 -12.01 10.94
C THR A 162 11.87 -12.20 12.35
N PRO A 163 12.00 -13.44 12.85
CA PRO A 163 12.71 -13.72 14.10
C PRO A 163 14.18 -13.29 14.00
N ILE A 164 14.72 -12.65 15.05
CA ILE A 164 16.09 -12.11 15.05
C ILE A 164 17.03 -12.95 15.94
N SER A 165 16.50 -13.73 16.88
CA SER A 165 17.33 -14.38 17.90
C SER A 165 16.67 -15.66 18.39
N ALA A 166 16.43 -16.62 17.50
CA ALA A 166 15.77 -17.87 17.87
C ALA A 166 16.62 -19.10 17.54
N PRO A 167 16.59 -20.16 18.36
CA PRO A 167 17.32 -21.39 18.09
C PRO A 167 16.81 -22.06 16.82
N ASP A 168 17.72 -22.29 15.88
CA ASP A 168 17.79 -23.03 14.60
C ASP A 168 16.55 -23.34 13.74
N SER A 169 15.31 -23.30 14.27
CA SER A 169 14.10 -23.43 13.47
C SER A 169 12.85 -22.88 14.18
N VAL A 170 12.35 -21.74 13.68
CA VAL A 170 11.16 -21.06 14.21
C VAL A 170 10.10 -20.88 13.14
N SER A 171 8.87 -21.25 13.48
CA SER A 171 7.67 -20.90 12.74
C SER A 171 7.07 -19.62 13.32
N CYS A 172 6.53 -18.79 12.44
CA CYS A 172 5.88 -17.54 12.78
C CYS A 172 4.48 -17.54 12.21
N ASP A 173 3.50 -17.40 13.08
CA ASP A 173 2.11 -17.22 12.69
C ASP A 173 1.63 -15.83 13.10
N VAL A 174 0.86 -15.20 12.22
CA VAL A 174 0.17 -13.93 12.51
C VAL A 174 -1.32 -14.20 12.57
N THR A 175 -1.96 -13.76 13.64
CA THR A 175 -3.43 -13.70 13.75
C THR A 175 -3.87 -12.25 13.82
N TYR A 176 -4.76 -11.85 12.91
CA TYR A 176 -5.35 -10.52 12.91
C TYR A 176 -6.46 -10.45 13.95
N ILE A 177 -6.30 -9.61 14.97
CA ILE A 177 -7.25 -9.53 16.11
C ILE A 177 -8.03 -8.22 16.15
N GLY A 178 -7.60 -7.19 15.43
CA GLY A 178 -8.32 -5.93 15.27
C GLY A 178 -7.77 -5.08 14.12
N VAL A 179 -8.34 -3.88 13.92
CA VAL A 179 -7.89 -2.96 12.85
C VAL A 179 -6.57 -2.25 13.17
N ASP A 180 -6.13 -2.32 14.43
CA ASP A 180 -4.96 -1.67 15.02
C ASP A 180 -4.07 -2.66 15.78
N THR A 181 -4.39 -3.96 15.75
CA THR A 181 -3.70 -4.96 16.57
C THR A 181 -3.63 -6.33 15.92
N PHE A 182 -2.46 -6.97 16.04
CA PHE A 182 -2.24 -8.34 15.59
C PHE A 182 -1.49 -9.13 16.64
N ARG A 183 -1.69 -10.45 16.61
CA ARG A 183 -0.97 -11.42 17.43
C ARG A 183 0.12 -12.08 16.62
N VAL A 184 1.33 -12.10 17.15
CA VAL A 184 2.47 -12.89 16.66
C VAL A 184 2.61 -14.13 17.54
N THR A 185 2.72 -15.30 16.92
CA THR A 185 3.05 -16.56 17.61
C THR A 185 4.33 -17.13 17.03
N LEU A 186 5.35 -17.29 17.88
CA LEU A 186 6.64 -17.88 17.54
C LEU A 186 6.73 -19.27 18.19
N ARG A 187 6.99 -20.31 17.39
CA ARG A 187 7.11 -21.68 17.87
C ARG A 187 8.34 -22.37 17.34
N ASN A 188 8.91 -23.26 18.15
CA ASN A 188 9.88 -24.23 17.69
C ASN A 188 9.22 -25.13 16.65
N THR A 189 9.79 -25.27 15.46
CA THR A 189 9.16 -26.10 14.42
C THR A 189 9.22 -27.60 14.71
N LEU A 190 10.18 -28.05 15.53
CA LEU A 190 10.34 -29.46 15.89
C LEU A 190 9.42 -29.87 17.04
N SER A 191 9.35 -29.07 18.11
CA SER A 191 8.55 -29.40 19.30
C SER A 191 7.16 -28.78 19.32
N GLY A 192 6.88 -27.78 18.48
CA GLY A 192 5.63 -27.00 18.50
C GLY A 192 5.47 -26.07 19.71
N ALA A 193 6.42 -26.09 20.65
CA ALA A 193 6.41 -25.26 21.85
C ALA A 193 6.64 -23.78 21.51
N GLY A 194 6.01 -22.89 22.27
CA GLY A 194 6.23 -21.45 22.14
C GLY A 194 7.67 -21.05 22.47
N ILE A 195 8.25 -20.12 21.70
CA ILE A 195 9.61 -19.60 21.92
C ILE A 195 9.54 -18.10 22.13
N SER A 196 10.05 -17.63 23.27
CA SER A 196 10.32 -16.20 23.46
C SER A 196 11.53 -15.78 22.63
N SER A 197 11.32 -14.92 21.64
CA SER A 197 12.39 -14.40 20.78
C SER A 197 12.06 -12.97 20.33
N SER A 198 13.10 -12.17 20.11
CA SER A 198 12.94 -10.86 19.49
C SER A 198 12.59 -11.04 18.02
N PHE A 199 11.77 -10.15 17.48
CA PHE A 199 11.36 -10.20 16.08
C PHE A 199 11.26 -8.79 15.48
N ALA A 200 11.59 -8.70 14.20
CA ALA A 200 11.21 -7.56 13.37
C ALA A 200 9.84 -7.85 12.73
N PHE A 201 9.09 -6.79 12.47
CA PHE A 201 7.88 -6.85 11.69
C PHE A 201 7.88 -5.80 10.58
N SER A 202 7.16 -6.09 9.51
CA SER A 202 6.78 -5.15 8.45
C SER A 202 5.29 -5.29 8.20
N ILE A 203 4.58 -4.17 8.10
CA ILE A 203 3.14 -4.12 7.88
C ILE A 203 2.88 -3.36 6.60
N THR A 204 2.17 -4.01 5.68
CA THR A 204 1.66 -3.38 4.47
C THR A 204 0.15 -3.36 4.56
N ARG A 205 -0.45 -2.16 4.50
CA ARG A 205 -1.91 -2.05 4.46
C ARG A 205 -2.45 -2.65 3.16
N LEU A 206 -3.48 -3.49 3.28
CA LEU A 206 -4.26 -4.08 2.21
C LEU A 206 -5.67 -3.49 2.26
N LEU A 207 -5.97 -2.50 1.41
CA LEU A 207 -7.35 -2.04 1.14
C LEU A 207 -8.31 -1.98 2.34
#